data_AF-A0A317DVG6-F1
#
_entry.id   AF-A0A317DVG6-F1
#
_cell.length_a   1.000
_cell.length_b   1.000
_cell.length_c   1.000
_cell.angle_alpha   90.00
_cell.angle_beta   90.00
_cell.angle_gamma   90.00
#
_symmetry.space_group_name_H-M   'P 1'
#
loop_
_entity.id
_entity.type
_entity.pdbx_description
1 polymer ?
#
loop_
_entity_poly.entity_id
_entity_poly.type
_entity_poly.pdbx_seq_one_letter_code
_entity_poly.pdbx_strand_id
1 'polypeptide(L)'
;MEGGTAMKAKLVTIAEIAAALQVTDRAARDRAVNAGWLYTEKSVRGGRQRLYSISDLPRDVRTALSRHQIAAVQAELTAKGVLKDKAPAPAPAPAALVAAEKISATPKAEQRRDGRLELYHAYVDYRLAAGASDRQAMPSFATLWVHAASAIKAGQPLPAALPEAISKQPRWVFEAQPRLSVATLRRIAEAVKKGEIGALAGRYGGRADTGIIDRAYDGRAVEIVLALLSKSDHLSAYEVRRQLRGNLGEDAVMPDGQVVPWPSVRRFQAWIAEAKVKFADVLMALKNPDGWRSRYEFAFGEQPVGEGLNDRWQIDASPADAL
;
A
#
# COMPACT_ATOMS: atom_id res chain seq x y z
N MET A 1 21.15 7.72 -20.55
CA MET A 1 19.92 8.48 -20.22
C MET A 1 19.43 7.97 -18.89
N GLU A 2 19.94 8.63 -17.86
CA GLU A 2 19.71 8.38 -16.44
C GLU A 2 18.37 8.99 -16.00
N GLY A 3 17.85 8.51 -14.87
CA GLY A 3 16.81 9.23 -14.13
C GLY A 3 15.62 8.40 -13.67
N GLY A 4 15.77 7.11 -13.40
CA GLY A 4 14.81 6.39 -12.56
C GLY A 4 14.92 6.94 -11.14
N THR A 5 13.90 7.64 -10.67
CA THR A 5 13.81 8.15 -9.29
C THR A 5 13.72 6.97 -8.33
N ALA A 6 14.88 6.38 -8.00
CA ALA A 6 15.00 5.41 -6.94
C ALA A 6 14.56 6.11 -5.65
N MET A 7 13.44 5.68 -5.07
CA MET A 7 13.17 5.94 -3.65
C MET A 7 14.46 5.61 -2.91
N LYS A 8 15.08 6.59 -2.25
CA LYS A 8 16.24 6.31 -1.39
C LYS A 8 15.77 5.28 -0.36
N ALA A 9 16.21 4.03 -0.52
CA ALA A 9 15.91 2.99 0.45
C ALA A 9 16.49 3.48 1.78
N LYS A 10 15.64 3.67 2.80
CA LYS A 10 16.09 3.99 4.15
C LYS A 10 16.98 2.83 4.59
N LEU A 11 18.26 3.12 4.82
CA LEU A 11 19.27 2.15 5.23
C LEU A 11 19.38 2.16 6.74
N VAL A 12 19.43 0.97 7.33
CA VAL A 12 19.42 0.76 8.78
C VAL A 12 20.63 -0.08 9.18
N THR A 13 21.19 0.22 10.33
CA THR A 13 22.32 -0.50 10.89
C THR A 13 21.86 -1.72 11.69
N ILE A 14 22.75 -2.71 11.87
CA ILE A 14 22.43 -3.89 12.67
C ILE A 14 22.16 -3.55 14.15
N ALA A 15 22.80 -2.50 14.67
CA ALA A 15 22.59 -2.01 16.03
C ALA A 15 21.18 -1.45 16.22
N GLU A 16 20.68 -0.70 15.24
CA GLU A 16 19.29 -0.20 15.24
C GLU A 16 18.28 -1.35 15.10
N ILE A 17 18.58 -2.38 14.31
CA ILE A 17 17.75 -3.59 14.21
C ILE A 17 17.73 -4.33 15.54
N ALA A 18 18.89 -4.49 16.19
CA ALA A 18 19.02 -5.15 17.48
C ALA A 18 18.22 -4.41 18.58
N ALA A 19 18.33 -3.08 18.63
CA ALA A 19 17.55 -2.25 19.53
C ALA A 19 16.04 -2.39 19.29
N ALA A 20 15.60 -2.40 18.04
CA ALA A 20 14.19 -2.54 17.68
C ALA A 20 13.60 -3.93 18.01
N LEU A 21 14.39 -4.99 17.85
CA LEU A 21 14.03 -6.36 18.19
C LEU A 21 14.22 -6.68 19.68
N GLN A 22 14.86 -5.79 20.46
CA GLN A 22 15.28 -6.04 21.84
C GLN A 22 16.13 -7.30 22.01
N VAL A 23 17.03 -7.53 21.05
CA VAL A 23 18.01 -8.62 21.08
C VAL A 23 19.42 -8.06 21.11
N THR A 24 20.40 -8.89 21.44
CA THR A 24 21.80 -8.49 21.36
C THR A 24 22.24 -8.28 19.92
N ASP A 25 23.22 -7.40 19.71
CA ASP A 25 23.78 -7.13 18.38
C ASP A 25 24.29 -8.40 17.68
N ARG A 26 24.85 -9.33 18.48
CA ARG A 26 25.26 -10.67 18.01
C ARG A 26 24.08 -11.50 17.52
N ALA A 27 23.01 -11.60 18.30
CA ALA A 27 21.82 -12.35 17.90
C ALA A 27 21.16 -11.79 16.62
N ALA A 28 21.14 -10.45 16.48
CA ALA A 28 20.68 -9.81 15.25
C ALA A 28 21.58 -10.13 14.04
N ARG A 29 22.91 -10.15 14.21
CA ARG A 29 23.86 -10.55 13.16
C ARG A 29 23.69 -12.01 12.76
N ASP A 30 23.61 -12.91 13.74
CA ASP A 30 23.44 -14.33 13.50
C ASP A 30 22.13 -14.60 12.74
N ARG A 31 21.05 -13.90 13.12
CA ARG A 31 19.77 -13.95 12.41
C ARG A 31 19.87 -13.42 10.97
N ALA A 32 20.56 -12.31 10.75
CA ALA A 32 20.76 -11.74 9.42
C ALA A 32 21.53 -12.67 8.49
N VAL A 33 22.55 -13.38 9.02
CA VAL A 33 23.32 -14.38 8.28
C VAL A 33 22.47 -15.61 7.97
N ASN A 34 21.80 -16.17 8.97
CA ASN A 34 20.98 -17.38 8.82
C ASN A 34 19.81 -17.19 7.84
N ALA A 35 19.23 -15.99 7.82
CA ALA A 35 18.11 -15.65 6.93
C ALA A 35 18.57 -15.00 5.61
N GLY A 36 19.87 -14.82 5.38
CA GLY A 36 20.42 -14.32 4.12
C GLY A 36 19.99 -12.89 3.75
N TRP A 37 19.96 -11.97 4.72
CA TRP A 37 19.51 -10.60 4.46
C TRP A 37 20.46 -9.83 3.53
N LEU A 38 19.90 -9.15 2.54
CA LEU A 38 20.65 -8.30 1.62
C LEU A 38 21.21 -7.08 2.35
N TYR A 39 22.51 -6.78 2.14
CA TYR A 39 23.18 -5.65 2.76
C TYR A 39 24.12 -4.94 1.78
N THR A 40 24.35 -3.66 2.07
CA THR A 40 25.35 -2.82 1.40
C THR A 40 26.43 -2.43 2.42
N GLU A 41 27.70 -2.49 2.04
CA GLU A 41 28.79 -2.06 2.91
C GLU A 41 29.10 -0.58 2.75
N LYS A 42 29.27 0.13 3.86
CA LYS A 42 29.78 1.50 3.89
C LYS A 42 31.08 1.55 4.68
N SER A 43 32.11 2.14 4.10
CA SER A 43 33.38 2.39 4.80
C SER A 43 33.18 3.43 5.89
N VAL A 44 33.60 3.10 7.10
CA VAL A 44 33.56 3.97 8.28
C VAL A 44 34.95 3.99 8.93
N ARG A 45 35.19 4.97 9.81
CA ARG A 45 36.46 5.04 10.55
C ARG A 45 36.59 3.78 11.41
N GLY A 46 37.56 2.92 11.09
CA GLY A 46 37.79 1.66 11.79
C GLY A 46 37.18 0.41 11.15
N GLY A 47 36.67 0.47 9.92
CA GLY A 47 36.27 -0.74 9.17
C GLY A 47 35.14 -0.53 8.17
N ARG A 48 34.36 -1.59 7.94
CA ARG A 48 33.17 -1.55 7.09
C ARG A 48 31.93 -1.86 7.93
N GLN A 49 30.88 -1.09 7.73
CA GLN A 49 29.59 -1.29 8.39
C GLN A 49 28.57 -1.81 7.39
N ARG A 50 27.86 -2.88 7.75
CA ARG A 50 26.75 -3.42 6.97
C ARG A 50 25.49 -2.58 7.18
N LEU A 51 24.86 -2.18 6.09
CA LEU A 51 23.63 -1.43 6.03
C LEU A 51 22.55 -2.26 5.35
N TYR A 52 21.39 -2.37 5.96
CA TYR A 52 20.26 -3.15 5.44
C TYR A 52 19.18 -2.21 4.94
N SER A 53 18.61 -2.52 3.79
CA SER A 53 17.46 -1.80 3.23
C SER A 53 16.19 -2.24 3.96
N ILE A 54 15.39 -1.29 4.46
CA ILE A 54 14.13 -1.63 5.17
C ILE A 54 13.23 -2.51 4.32
N SER A 55 13.15 -2.28 3.00
CA SER A 55 12.23 -2.99 2.12
C SER A 55 12.54 -4.50 2.00
N ASP A 56 13.81 -4.86 2.12
CA ASP A 56 14.32 -6.22 1.88
C ASP A 56 14.37 -7.07 3.16
N LEU A 57 14.06 -6.45 4.31
CA LEU A 57 14.00 -7.14 5.60
C LEU A 57 12.68 -7.93 5.76
N PRO A 58 12.72 -9.05 6.51
CA PRO A 58 11.52 -9.78 6.90
C PRO A 58 10.44 -8.90 7.55
N ARG A 59 9.18 -9.28 7.38
CA ARG A 59 8.01 -8.48 7.78
C ARG A 59 8.02 -8.13 9.27
N ASP A 60 8.33 -9.10 10.12
CA ASP A 60 8.45 -8.93 11.56
C ASP A 60 9.54 -7.91 11.94
N VAL A 61 10.71 -7.95 11.28
CA VAL A 61 11.81 -7.00 11.50
C VAL A 61 11.43 -5.58 11.05
N ARG A 62 10.77 -5.46 9.90
CA ARG A 62 10.24 -4.17 9.41
C ARG A 62 9.23 -3.56 10.39
N THR A 63 8.33 -4.39 10.90
CA THR A 63 7.34 -3.96 11.89
C THR A 63 8.01 -3.55 13.20
N ALA A 64 9.01 -4.30 13.67
CA ALA A 64 9.78 -3.96 14.88
C ALA A 64 10.53 -2.62 14.74
N LEU A 65 11.21 -2.39 13.61
CA LEU A 65 11.90 -1.12 13.31
C LEU A 65 10.93 0.06 13.26
N SER A 66 9.80 -0.11 12.58
CA SER A 66 8.75 0.91 12.49
C SER A 66 8.19 1.23 13.88
N ARG A 67 7.91 0.19 14.68
CA ARG A 67 7.46 0.33 16.07
C ARG A 67 8.47 1.08 16.93
N HIS A 68 9.76 0.76 16.81
CA HIS A 68 10.82 1.43 17.57
C HIS A 68 10.95 2.92 17.21
N GLN A 69 10.90 3.26 15.92
CA GLN A 69 10.92 4.65 15.46
C GLN A 69 9.70 5.43 15.96
N ILE A 70 8.51 4.84 15.86
CA ILE A 70 7.26 5.45 16.33
C ILE A 70 7.26 5.61 17.86
N ALA A 71 7.76 4.62 18.61
CA ALA A 71 7.88 4.69 20.06
C ALA A 71 8.84 5.81 20.50
N ALA A 72 9.96 6.01 19.79
CA ALA A 72 10.85 7.14 20.04
C ALA A 72 10.16 8.49 19.79
N VAL A 73 9.36 8.60 18.72
CA VAL A 73 8.54 9.80 18.46
C VAL A 73 7.51 9.99 19.57
N GLN A 74 6.84 8.91 19.99
CA GLN A 74 5.85 8.94 21.05
C GLN A 74 6.44 9.40 22.38
N ALA A 75 7.65 8.96 22.72
CA ALA A 75 8.38 9.44 23.88
C ALA A 75 8.70 10.94 23.77
N GLU A 76 9.15 11.41 22.61
CA GLU A 76 9.38 12.82 22.34
C GLU A 76 8.11 13.67 22.48
N LEU A 77 6.99 13.20 21.91
CA LEU A 77 5.69 13.87 21.98
C LEU A 77 5.12 13.90 23.40
N THR A 78 5.38 12.85 24.19
CA THR A 78 4.99 12.79 25.61
C THR A 78 5.85 13.75 26.43
N ALA A 79 7.17 13.81 26.18
CA ALA A 79 8.08 14.77 26.81
C ALA A 79 7.71 16.24 26.49
N LYS A 80 7.20 16.50 25.28
CA LYS A 80 6.69 17.80 24.85
C LYS A 80 5.28 18.12 25.39
N GLY A 81 4.66 17.23 26.16
CA GLY A 81 3.33 17.44 26.75
C GLY A 81 2.16 17.37 25.76
N VAL A 82 2.41 16.92 24.52
CA VAL A 82 1.38 16.80 23.46
C VAL A 82 0.50 15.58 23.70
N LEU A 83 1.08 14.51 24.25
CA LEU A 83 0.36 13.29 24.63
C LEU A 83 0.25 13.23 26.16
N LYS A 84 -0.97 12.99 26.67
CA LYS A 84 -1.17 12.61 28.07
C LYS A 84 -1.00 11.09 28.19
N ASP A 85 -0.30 10.63 29.22
CA ASP A 85 -0.27 9.20 29.54
C ASP A 85 -1.67 8.76 29.93
N LYS A 86 -2.26 7.91 29.09
CA LYS A 86 -3.44 7.15 29.44
C LYS A 86 -2.97 5.70 29.60
N ALA A 87 -3.17 5.14 30.79
CA ALA A 87 -3.02 3.70 31.00
C ALA A 87 -3.85 2.97 29.93
N PRO A 88 -3.31 1.91 29.29
CA PRO A 88 -4.04 1.18 28.26
C PRO A 88 -5.33 0.62 28.88
N ALA A 89 -6.48 1.04 28.35
CA ALA A 89 -7.76 0.42 28.71
C ALA A 89 -7.77 -1.04 28.17
N PRO A 90 -8.34 -2.00 28.92
CA PRO A 90 -8.41 -3.38 28.47
C PRO A 90 -9.17 -3.49 27.15
N ALA A 91 -8.58 -4.21 26.20
CA ALA A 91 -9.09 -4.36 24.85
C ALA A 91 -10.41 -5.15 24.84
N PRO A 92 -11.46 -4.70 24.13
CA PRO A 92 -12.51 -5.60 23.71
C PRO A 92 -11.98 -6.51 22.60
N ALA A 93 -12.25 -7.82 22.71
CA ALA A 93 -11.91 -8.83 21.71
C ALA A 93 -12.53 -8.48 20.34
N PRO A 94 -11.76 -8.51 19.23
CA PRO A 94 -12.34 -8.21 17.93
C PRO A 94 -12.88 -9.48 17.26
N ALA A 95 -14.18 -9.44 16.97
CA ALA A 95 -14.82 -10.26 15.96
C ALA A 95 -14.17 -10.04 14.58
N ALA A 96 -14.23 -11.10 13.78
CA ALA A 96 -13.54 -11.31 12.51
C ALA A 96 -13.68 -10.17 11.49
N LEU A 97 -12.56 -9.83 10.84
CA LEU A 97 -12.55 -9.28 9.49
C LEU A 97 -11.52 -10.04 8.66
N VAL A 98 -12.06 -10.64 7.60
CA VAL A 98 -11.44 -11.56 6.66
C VAL A 98 -10.63 -10.80 5.61
N ALA A 99 -9.56 -11.47 5.19
CA ALA A 99 -8.81 -11.33 3.93
C ALA A 99 -8.08 -10.01 3.65
N ALA A 100 -6.80 -10.05 3.98
CA ALA A 100 -5.77 -9.47 3.14
C ALA A 100 -5.74 -10.21 1.79
N GLU A 101 -6.04 -9.50 0.70
CA GLU A 101 -5.57 -9.90 -0.62
C GLU A 101 -5.23 -8.62 -1.41
N LYS A 102 -3.94 -8.30 -1.46
CA LYS A 102 -3.41 -7.30 -2.38
C LYS A 102 -3.03 -8.03 -3.66
N ILE A 103 -3.85 -7.88 -4.68
CA ILE A 103 -3.34 -7.77 -6.05
C ILE A 103 -3.65 -6.34 -6.51
N SER A 104 -2.60 -5.69 -6.98
CA SER A 104 -2.55 -4.30 -7.40
C SER A 104 -3.32 -4.06 -8.70
N ALA A 105 -4.64 -4.16 -8.67
CA ALA A 105 -5.54 -3.52 -9.62
C ALA A 105 -6.91 -3.34 -8.94
N THR A 106 -7.37 -2.11 -8.78
CA THR A 106 -8.77 -1.89 -8.36
C THR A 106 -9.68 -2.65 -9.33
N PRO A 107 -10.83 -3.24 -8.92
CA PRO A 107 -11.73 -3.99 -9.83
C PRO A 107 -12.08 -3.21 -11.12
N LYS A 108 -12.19 -1.88 -10.99
CA LYS A 108 -12.44 -0.96 -12.10
C LYS A 108 -11.28 -0.84 -13.11
N ALA A 109 -10.04 -1.07 -12.68
CA ALA A 109 -8.85 -1.07 -13.53
C ALA A 109 -8.73 -2.38 -14.32
N GLU A 110 -9.08 -3.51 -13.69
CA GLU A 110 -9.17 -4.82 -14.33
C GLU A 110 -10.26 -4.82 -15.41
N GLN A 111 -11.47 -4.36 -15.07
CA GLN A 111 -12.56 -4.23 -16.04
C GLN A 111 -12.19 -3.34 -17.25
N ARG A 112 -11.37 -2.30 -17.04
CA ARG A 112 -10.85 -1.45 -18.13
C ARG A 112 -9.79 -2.14 -18.97
N ARG A 113 -8.92 -2.94 -18.36
CA ARG A 113 -7.93 -3.76 -19.06
C ARG A 113 -8.64 -4.75 -19.97
N ASP A 114 -9.57 -5.51 -19.40
CA ASP A 114 -10.29 -6.59 -20.08
C ASP A 114 -11.19 -6.02 -21.18
N GLY A 115 -11.89 -4.91 -20.93
CA GLY A 115 -12.69 -4.24 -21.95
C GLY A 115 -11.86 -3.70 -23.12
N ARG A 116 -10.63 -3.24 -22.88
CA ARG A 116 -9.72 -2.81 -23.97
C ARG A 116 -9.14 -3.98 -24.76
N LEU A 117 -9.00 -5.14 -24.13
CA LEU A 117 -8.54 -6.36 -24.79
C LEU A 117 -9.63 -6.90 -25.71
N GLU A 118 -10.87 -7.00 -25.23
CA GLU A 118 -12.04 -7.37 -26.05
C GLU A 118 -12.25 -6.39 -27.21
N LEU A 119 -12.13 -5.08 -26.95
CA LEU A 119 -12.16 -4.06 -27.99
C LEU A 119 -11.10 -4.28 -29.08
N TYR A 120 -9.90 -4.71 -28.68
CA TYR A 120 -8.83 -5.00 -29.63
C TYR A 120 -9.14 -6.24 -30.48
N HIS A 121 -9.67 -7.30 -29.88
CA HIS A 121 -10.12 -8.49 -30.61
C HIS A 121 -11.23 -8.14 -31.62
N ALA A 122 -12.24 -7.37 -31.20
CA ALA A 122 -13.28 -6.87 -32.10
C ALA A 122 -12.72 -6.06 -33.28
N TYR A 123 -11.69 -5.24 -33.04
CA TYR A 123 -11.01 -4.50 -34.11
C TYR A 123 -10.26 -5.43 -35.08
N VAL A 124 -9.57 -6.45 -34.56
CA VAL A 124 -8.85 -7.42 -35.41
C VAL A 124 -9.82 -8.19 -36.29
N ASP A 125 -10.94 -8.66 -35.73
CA ASP A 125 -11.98 -9.37 -36.47
C ASP A 125 -12.60 -8.49 -37.56
N TYR A 126 -12.93 -7.23 -37.21
CA TYR A 126 -13.42 -6.25 -38.18
C TYR A 126 -12.42 -6.00 -39.31
N ARG A 127 -11.14 -5.83 -38.98
CA ARG A 127 -10.07 -5.58 -39.96
C ARG A 127 -9.91 -6.77 -40.91
N LEU A 128 -9.94 -7.99 -40.39
CA LEU A 128 -9.84 -9.21 -41.18
C LEU A 128 -11.04 -9.37 -42.11
N ALA A 129 -12.27 -9.14 -41.60
CA ALA A 129 -13.49 -9.19 -42.40
C ALA A 129 -13.54 -8.12 -43.49
N ALA A 130 -13.04 -6.90 -43.21
CA ALA A 130 -13.01 -5.80 -44.16
C ALA A 130 -11.86 -5.88 -45.19
N GLY A 131 -10.87 -6.76 -44.98
CA GLY A 131 -9.69 -6.86 -45.84
C GLY A 131 -8.86 -5.58 -45.96
N ALA A 132 -9.01 -4.64 -45.02
CA ALA A 132 -8.46 -3.30 -45.10
C ALA A 132 -7.17 -3.12 -44.29
N SER A 133 -6.31 -2.20 -44.71
CA SER A 133 -5.12 -1.81 -43.95
C SER A 133 -5.48 -1.11 -42.63
N ASP A 134 -4.60 -1.16 -41.62
CA ASP A 134 -4.80 -0.47 -40.33
C ASP A 134 -5.16 1.01 -40.52
N ARG A 135 -4.56 1.68 -41.52
CA ARG A 135 -4.79 3.08 -41.84
C ARG A 135 -6.24 3.38 -42.25
N GLN A 136 -6.91 2.44 -42.92
CA GLN A 136 -8.29 2.56 -43.38
C GLN A 136 -9.30 1.97 -42.37
N ALA A 137 -8.92 0.88 -41.69
CA ALA A 137 -9.78 0.18 -40.75
C ALA A 137 -9.95 0.94 -39.42
N MET A 138 -8.90 1.60 -38.89
CA MET A 138 -8.99 2.26 -37.59
C MET A 138 -10.00 3.44 -37.55
N PRO A 139 -10.02 4.37 -38.53
CA PRO A 139 -10.99 5.47 -38.50
C PRO A 139 -12.45 5.01 -38.65
N SER A 140 -12.69 4.04 -39.55
CA SER A 140 -14.03 3.48 -39.77
C SER A 140 -14.53 2.74 -38.54
N PHE A 141 -13.70 1.87 -37.96
CA PHE A 141 -14.02 1.15 -36.72
C PHE A 141 -14.29 2.10 -35.54
N ALA A 142 -13.45 3.12 -35.34
CA ALA A 142 -13.64 4.08 -34.24
C ALA A 142 -14.97 4.84 -34.35
N THR A 143 -15.37 5.20 -35.57
CA THR A 143 -16.64 5.89 -35.84
C THR A 143 -17.83 4.98 -35.54
N LEU A 144 -17.80 3.74 -36.03
CA LEU A 144 -18.86 2.74 -35.78
C LEU A 144 -18.97 2.40 -34.29
N TRP A 145 -17.84 2.27 -33.59
CA TRP A 145 -17.80 2.02 -32.16
C TRP A 145 -18.46 3.13 -31.34
N VAL A 146 -18.15 4.40 -31.64
CA VAL A 146 -18.73 5.55 -30.93
C VAL A 146 -20.25 5.63 -31.18
N HIS A 147 -20.69 5.34 -32.39
CA HIS A 147 -22.12 5.29 -32.71
C HIS A 147 -22.84 4.17 -31.93
N ALA A 148 -22.27 2.96 -31.89
CA ALA A 148 -22.79 1.84 -31.11
C ALA A 148 -22.84 2.14 -29.60
N ALA A 149 -21.77 2.71 -29.05
CA ALA A 149 -21.70 3.10 -27.64
C ALA A 149 -22.74 4.19 -27.30
N SER A 150 -22.99 5.12 -28.21
CA SER A 150 -24.02 6.15 -28.05
C SER A 150 -25.44 5.57 -28.02
N ALA A 151 -25.74 4.61 -28.92
CA ALA A 151 -27.03 3.92 -28.96
C ALA A 151 -27.31 3.15 -27.65
N ILE A 152 -26.32 2.40 -27.15
CA ILE A 152 -26.42 1.68 -25.86
C ILE A 152 -26.66 2.66 -24.71
N LYS A 153 -25.96 3.79 -24.69
CA LYS A 153 -26.13 4.83 -23.66
C LYS A 153 -27.54 5.44 -23.70
N ALA A 154 -28.13 5.58 -24.88
CA ALA A 154 -29.48 6.08 -25.08
C ALA A 154 -30.57 5.01 -24.81
N GLY A 155 -30.19 3.77 -24.49
CA GLY A 155 -31.13 2.65 -24.31
C GLY A 155 -31.76 2.15 -25.62
N GLN A 156 -31.20 2.53 -26.76
CA GLN A 156 -31.67 2.12 -28.07
C GLN A 156 -31.04 0.78 -28.48
N PRO A 157 -31.73 -0.03 -29.31
CA PRO A 157 -31.13 -1.22 -29.88
C PRO A 157 -29.92 -0.85 -30.74
N LEU A 158 -28.97 -1.77 -30.85
CA LEU A 158 -27.81 -1.58 -31.73
C LEU A 158 -28.30 -1.44 -33.20
N PRO A 159 -27.75 -0.49 -33.96
CA PRO A 159 -28.08 -0.33 -35.38
C PRO A 159 -27.89 -1.63 -36.16
N ALA A 160 -28.88 -1.99 -36.98
CA ALA A 160 -28.86 -3.22 -37.79
C ALA A 160 -27.71 -3.28 -38.82
N ALA A 161 -27.17 -2.13 -39.21
CA ALA A 161 -26.07 -2.01 -40.17
C ALA A 161 -24.67 -2.13 -39.54
N LEU A 162 -24.55 -2.49 -38.26
CA LEU A 162 -23.25 -2.66 -37.61
C LEU A 162 -22.56 -3.96 -38.05
N PRO A 163 -21.23 -3.95 -38.23
CA PRO A 163 -20.45 -5.16 -38.46
C PRO A 163 -20.61 -6.18 -37.31
N GLU A 164 -20.59 -7.46 -37.65
CA GLU A 164 -20.71 -8.58 -36.69
C GLU A 164 -19.70 -8.48 -35.53
N ALA A 165 -18.47 -8.06 -35.84
CA ALA A 165 -17.40 -7.89 -34.87
C ALA A 165 -17.74 -6.89 -33.73
N ILE A 166 -18.61 -5.90 -34.01
CA ILE A 166 -19.08 -4.92 -33.02
C ILE A 166 -20.39 -5.39 -32.36
N SER A 167 -21.32 -5.98 -33.13
CA SER A 167 -22.63 -6.37 -32.61
C SER A 167 -22.59 -7.53 -31.62
N LYS A 168 -21.61 -8.45 -31.74
CA LYS A 168 -21.40 -9.57 -30.82
C LYS A 168 -20.88 -9.13 -29.43
N GLN A 169 -20.36 -7.91 -29.31
CA GLN A 169 -19.70 -7.46 -28.09
C GLN A 169 -20.72 -7.23 -26.95
N PRO A 170 -20.42 -7.71 -25.73
CA PRO A 170 -21.32 -7.52 -24.60
C PRO A 170 -21.35 -6.05 -24.13
N ARG A 171 -22.48 -5.64 -23.56
CA ARG A 171 -22.75 -4.25 -23.14
C ARG A 171 -21.64 -3.64 -22.27
N TRP A 172 -21.06 -4.43 -21.36
CA TRP A 172 -20.04 -3.97 -20.42
C TRP A 172 -18.75 -3.48 -21.11
N VAL A 173 -18.42 -3.96 -22.32
CA VAL A 173 -17.23 -3.52 -23.07
C VAL A 173 -17.41 -2.08 -23.55
N PHE A 174 -18.61 -1.72 -24.01
CA PHE A 174 -18.95 -0.35 -24.38
C PHE A 174 -18.97 0.59 -23.15
N GLU A 175 -19.38 0.09 -21.99
CA GLU A 175 -19.34 0.84 -20.73
C GLU A 175 -17.89 1.06 -20.24
N ALA A 176 -17.00 0.08 -20.45
CA ALA A 176 -15.59 0.18 -20.11
C ALA A 176 -14.84 1.19 -20.99
N GLN A 177 -15.19 1.28 -22.29
CA GLN A 177 -14.56 2.20 -23.25
C GLN A 177 -15.60 2.89 -24.17
N PRO A 178 -16.36 3.87 -23.67
CA PRO A 178 -17.44 4.53 -24.44
C PRO A 178 -16.94 5.54 -25.47
N ARG A 179 -15.73 6.07 -25.29
CA ARG A 179 -15.09 7.01 -26.22
C ARG A 179 -13.91 6.32 -26.88
N LEU A 180 -13.85 6.32 -28.21
CA LEU A 180 -12.75 5.74 -28.95
C LEU A 180 -12.23 6.72 -29.98
N SER A 181 -10.92 6.94 -29.98
CA SER A 181 -10.22 7.68 -31.03
C SER A 181 -9.20 6.77 -31.70
N VAL A 182 -8.82 7.11 -32.94
CA VAL A 182 -7.79 6.37 -33.69
C VAL A 182 -6.48 6.29 -32.90
N ALA A 183 -6.07 7.37 -32.25
CA ALA A 183 -4.86 7.39 -31.40
C ALA A 183 -4.98 6.43 -30.19
N THR A 184 -6.17 6.34 -29.58
CA THR A 184 -6.40 5.42 -28.47
C THR A 184 -6.35 3.97 -28.93
N LEU A 185 -6.99 3.66 -30.06
CA LEU A 185 -6.99 2.32 -30.66
C LEU A 185 -5.58 1.89 -31.07
N ARG A 186 -4.79 2.80 -31.66
CA ARG A 186 -3.38 2.56 -31.98
C ARG A 186 -2.56 2.23 -30.73
N ARG A 187 -2.71 3.00 -29.66
CA ARG A 187 -2.00 2.76 -28.39
C ARG A 187 -2.37 1.41 -27.78
N ILE A 188 -3.64 1.01 -27.85
CA ILE A 188 -4.11 -0.31 -27.40
C ILE A 188 -3.45 -1.40 -28.24
N ALA A 189 -3.48 -1.29 -29.56
CA ALA A 189 -2.88 -2.25 -30.48
C ALA A 189 -1.36 -2.41 -30.25
N GLU A 190 -0.64 -1.31 -30.04
CA GLU A 190 0.79 -1.34 -29.72
C GLU A 190 1.08 -2.03 -28.37
N ALA A 191 0.29 -1.73 -27.33
CA ALA A 191 0.45 -2.35 -26.02
C ALA A 191 0.20 -3.87 -26.08
N VAL A 192 -0.82 -4.31 -26.81
CA VAL A 192 -1.09 -5.75 -27.01
C VAL A 192 0.02 -6.42 -27.80
N LYS A 193 0.48 -5.81 -28.90
CA LYS A 193 1.59 -6.34 -29.73
C LYS A 193 2.90 -6.49 -28.94
N LYS A 194 3.15 -5.61 -27.97
CA LYS A 194 4.32 -5.67 -27.08
C LYS A 194 4.16 -6.63 -25.90
N GLY A 195 2.98 -7.24 -25.72
CA GLY A 195 2.68 -8.08 -24.56
C GLY A 195 2.44 -7.29 -23.25
N GLU A 196 2.32 -5.96 -23.32
CA GLU A 196 2.12 -5.07 -22.17
C GLU A 196 0.62 -4.99 -21.78
N ILE A 197 -0.03 -6.14 -21.53
CA ILE A 197 -1.47 -6.20 -21.22
C ILE A 197 -1.82 -5.35 -19.99
N GLY A 198 -0.93 -5.31 -18.99
CA GLY A 198 -1.10 -4.47 -17.79
C GLY A 198 -1.20 -2.96 -18.09
N ALA A 199 -0.57 -2.47 -19.17
CA ALA A 199 -0.63 -1.06 -19.55
C ALA A 199 -2.04 -0.64 -20.01
N LEU A 200 -2.88 -1.60 -20.44
CA LEU A 200 -4.27 -1.36 -20.84
C LEU A 200 -5.15 -0.94 -19.67
N ALA A 201 -4.83 -1.29 -18.42
CA ALA A 201 -5.58 -0.84 -17.24
C ALA A 201 -5.51 0.70 -17.05
N GLY A 202 -4.51 1.34 -17.66
CA GLY A 202 -4.19 2.75 -17.51
C GLY A 202 -3.35 3.02 -16.25
N ARG A 203 -2.68 4.18 -16.23
CA ARG A 203 -1.81 4.60 -15.12
C ARG A 203 -2.60 5.27 -14.00
N TYR A 204 -3.53 4.53 -13.39
CA TYR A 204 -4.27 5.00 -12.21
C TYR A 204 -3.59 4.49 -10.94
N GLY A 205 -3.50 5.33 -9.90
CA GLY A 205 -2.85 4.97 -8.63
C GLY A 205 -1.34 5.23 -8.58
N GLY A 206 -0.71 5.72 -9.66
CA GLY A 206 0.73 6.02 -9.73
C GLY A 206 1.23 7.20 -8.88
N ARG A 207 0.46 7.63 -7.89
CA ARG A 207 0.84 8.66 -6.90
C ARG A 207 0.80 8.15 -5.46
N ALA A 208 0.70 6.84 -5.27
CA ALA A 208 0.92 6.25 -3.94
C ALA A 208 2.25 6.76 -3.38
N ASP A 209 2.24 7.22 -2.13
CA ASP A 209 3.41 7.68 -1.39
C ASP A 209 4.07 8.96 -1.92
N THR A 210 3.41 9.68 -2.85
CA THR A 210 3.86 10.99 -3.35
C THR A 210 3.17 12.16 -2.65
N GLY A 211 2.26 11.88 -1.72
CA GLY A 211 1.52 12.89 -0.97
C GLY A 211 2.42 13.78 -0.12
N ILE A 212 1.95 14.98 0.21
CA ILE A 212 2.67 15.91 1.10
C ILE A 212 2.89 15.24 2.46
N ILE A 213 1.88 14.57 3.03
CA ILE A 213 1.99 13.89 4.34
C ILE A 213 3.01 12.75 4.29
N ASP A 214 3.07 12.02 3.17
CA ASP A 214 3.98 10.87 3.00
C ASP A 214 5.45 11.30 2.92
N ARG A 215 5.72 12.48 2.35
CA ARG A 215 7.09 12.94 2.05
C ARG A 215 7.60 14.05 2.96
N ALA A 216 6.73 14.81 3.61
CA ALA A 216 7.12 15.95 4.43
C ALA A 216 8.09 15.53 5.53
N TYR A 217 9.15 16.32 5.71
CA TYR A 217 10.24 16.08 6.65
C TYR A 217 10.84 14.68 6.52
N ASP A 218 11.05 14.23 5.27
CA ASP A 218 11.62 12.91 4.95
C ASP A 218 10.85 11.74 5.59
N GLY A 219 9.52 11.86 5.64
CA GLY A 219 8.62 10.85 6.21
C GLY A 219 8.36 11.00 7.72
N ARG A 220 9.00 11.95 8.40
CA ARG A 220 8.75 12.23 9.83
C ARG A 220 7.30 12.59 10.12
N ALA A 221 6.61 13.21 9.17
CA ALA A 221 5.19 13.53 9.30
C ALA A 221 4.33 12.26 9.47
N VAL A 222 4.63 11.19 8.73
CA VAL A 222 3.95 9.89 8.84
C VAL A 222 4.20 9.29 10.22
N GLU A 223 5.44 9.30 10.69
CA GLU A 223 5.83 8.76 12.01
C GLU A 223 5.06 9.45 13.15
N ILE A 224 4.93 10.78 13.11
CA ILE A 224 4.15 11.54 14.09
C ILE A 224 2.68 11.16 14.04
N VAL A 225 2.06 11.11 12.85
CA VAL A 225 0.63 10.77 12.77
C VAL A 225 0.37 9.33 13.26
N LEU A 226 1.24 8.38 12.93
CA LEU A 226 1.12 7.01 13.44
C LEU A 226 1.31 6.94 14.97
N ALA A 227 2.23 7.72 15.54
CA ALA A 227 2.40 7.84 16.98
C ALA A 227 1.10 8.35 17.65
N LEU A 228 0.50 9.40 17.10
CA LEU A 228 -0.77 9.96 17.59
C LEU A 228 -1.91 8.94 17.53
N LEU A 229 -2.06 8.24 16.39
CA LEU A 229 -3.10 7.23 16.20
C LEU A 229 -2.90 5.99 17.08
N SER A 230 -1.65 5.67 17.45
CA SER A 230 -1.35 4.55 18.34
C SER A 230 -1.77 4.84 19.79
N LYS A 231 -1.47 6.04 20.31
CA LYS A 231 -1.87 6.45 21.67
C LYS A 231 -3.36 6.84 21.76
N SER A 232 -3.96 7.38 20.70
CA SER A 232 -5.33 7.92 20.76
C SER A 232 -6.05 7.76 19.42
N ASP A 233 -6.73 6.61 19.26
CA ASP A 233 -7.42 6.27 18.00
C ASP A 233 -8.66 7.12 17.69
N HIS A 234 -9.17 7.84 18.70
CA HIS A 234 -10.34 8.72 18.60
C HIS A 234 -9.98 10.15 18.20
N LEU A 235 -8.69 10.45 17.94
CA LEU A 235 -8.29 11.78 17.48
C LEU A 235 -8.93 12.09 16.13
N SER A 236 -9.62 13.24 16.06
CA SER A 236 -10.18 13.73 14.81
C SER A 236 -9.04 14.11 13.84
N ALA A 237 -9.32 14.05 12.53
CA ALA A 237 -8.35 14.48 11.51
C ALA A 237 -7.92 15.95 11.68
N TYR A 238 -8.81 16.78 12.23
CA TYR A 238 -8.49 18.16 12.60
C TYR A 238 -7.42 18.22 13.69
N GLU A 239 -7.61 17.46 14.78
CA GLU A 239 -6.69 17.44 15.92
C GLU A 239 -5.33 16.83 15.53
N VAL A 240 -5.33 15.77 14.72
CA VAL A 240 -4.09 15.20 14.15
C VAL A 240 -3.33 16.26 13.34
N ARG A 241 -4.02 17.00 12.45
CA ARG A 241 -3.41 18.07 11.66
C ARG A 241 -2.89 19.20 12.55
N ARG A 242 -3.64 19.57 13.58
CA ARG A 242 -3.26 20.62 14.55
C ARG A 242 -1.99 20.23 15.31
N GLN A 243 -1.92 19.00 15.81
CA GLN A 243 -0.75 18.50 16.53
C GLN A 243 0.45 18.34 15.59
N LEU A 244 0.23 17.93 14.34
CA LEU A 244 1.31 17.89 13.35
C LEU A 244 1.90 19.28 13.10
N ARG A 245 1.06 20.31 12.92
CA ARG A 245 1.49 21.71 12.79
C ARG A 245 2.25 22.21 14.01
N GLY A 246 1.76 21.89 15.21
CA GLY A 246 2.45 22.25 16.45
C GLY A 246 3.83 21.61 16.60
N ASN A 247 4.04 20.41 16.05
CA ASN A 247 5.31 19.68 16.19
C ASN A 247 6.33 19.98 15.08
N LEU A 248 5.88 20.15 13.84
CA LEU A 248 6.77 20.33 12.69
C LEU A 248 6.82 21.78 12.18
N GLY A 249 5.83 22.60 12.54
CA GLY A 249 5.67 23.97 12.06
C GLY A 249 4.43 24.15 11.18
N GLU A 250 4.17 25.41 10.84
CA GLU A 250 2.93 25.82 10.16
C GLU A 250 2.83 25.36 8.70
N ASP A 251 3.96 25.05 8.08
CA ASP A 251 4.07 24.55 6.72
C ASP A 251 4.82 23.21 6.67
N ALA A 252 4.58 22.46 5.60
CA ALA A 252 5.29 21.23 5.32
C ALA A 252 6.57 21.52 4.54
N VAL A 253 7.71 21.02 5.02
CA VAL A 253 8.98 21.04 4.28
C VAL A 253 9.12 19.72 3.53
N MET A 254 9.20 19.80 2.21
CA MET A 254 9.38 18.66 1.32
C MET A 254 10.86 18.24 1.26
N PRO A 255 11.19 16.99 0.84
CA PRO A 255 12.58 16.51 0.80
C PRO A 255 13.51 17.29 -0.14
N ASP A 256 12.95 18.00 -1.12
CA ASP A 256 13.64 18.91 -2.03
C ASP A 256 13.87 20.30 -1.42
N GLY A 257 13.48 20.51 -0.16
CA GLY A 257 13.56 21.78 0.55
C GLY A 257 12.39 22.72 0.25
N GLN A 258 11.44 22.34 -0.61
CA GLN A 258 10.29 23.18 -0.92
C GLN A 258 9.36 23.28 0.29
N VAL A 259 8.97 24.51 0.64
CA VAL A 259 7.98 24.79 1.69
C VAL A 259 6.59 24.86 1.04
N VAL A 260 5.65 24.06 1.54
CA VAL A 260 4.28 23.92 1.00
C VAL A 260 3.30 23.90 2.17
N PRO A 261 2.12 24.55 2.07
CA PRO A 261 1.14 24.51 3.15
C PRO A 261 0.61 23.09 3.40
N TRP A 262 0.33 22.77 4.67
CA TRP A 262 -0.26 21.48 5.03
C TRP A 262 -1.61 21.26 4.34
N PRO A 263 -1.91 20.03 3.86
CA PRO A 263 -3.18 19.71 3.21
C PRO A 263 -4.41 20.05 4.06
N SER A 264 -5.56 20.16 3.39
CA SER A 264 -6.85 20.40 4.06
C SER A 264 -7.23 19.25 5.00
N VAL A 265 -8.12 19.53 5.96
CA VAL A 265 -8.62 18.52 6.94
C VAL A 265 -9.22 17.31 6.22
N ARG A 266 -9.96 17.52 5.13
CA ARG A 266 -10.55 16.44 4.32
C ARG A 266 -9.48 15.53 3.72
N ARG A 267 -8.33 16.08 3.33
CA ARG A 267 -7.20 15.29 2.81
C ARG A 267 -6.53 14.49 3.94
N PHE A 268 -6.38 15.07 5.13
CA PHE A 268 -5.94 14.34 6.32
C PHE A 268 -6.89 13.18 6.67
N GLN A 269 -8.20 13.39 6.62
CA GLN A 269 -9.18 12.33 6.88
C GLN A 269 -9.02 11.17 5.90
N ALA A 270 -8.92 11.45 4.60
CA ALA A 270 -8.71 10.42 3.58
C ALA A 270 -7.37 9.69 3.78
N TRP A 271 -6.30 10.44 4.06
CA TRP A 271 -4.98 9.87 4.31
C TRP A 271 -4.96 9.00 5.57
N ILE A 272 -5.59 9.42 6.69
CA ILE A 272 -5.68 8.63 7.92
C ILE A 272 -6.44 7.32 7.68
N ALA A 273 -7.53 7.36 6.90
CA ALA A 273 -8.27 6.15 6.55
C ALA A 273 -7.41 5.17 5.75
N GLU A 274 -6.66 5.66 4.76
CA GLU A 274 -5.71 4.87 3.98
C GLU A 274 -4.56 4.34 4.85
N ALA A 275 -4.00 5.19 5.73
CA ALA A 275 -2.92 4.86 6.64
C ALA A 275 -3.32 3.77 7.64
N LYS A 276 -4.56 3.78 8.16
CA LYS A 276 -5.07 2.72 9.05
C LYS A 276 -5.08 1.35 8.38
N VAL A 277 -5.38 1.29 7.08
CA VAL A 277 -5.32 0.06 6.29
C VAL A 277 -3.88 -0.31 5.95
N LYS A 278 -3.09 0.67 5.47
CA LYS A 278 -1.71 0.47 5.02
C LYS A 278 -0.79 0.03 6.16
N PHE A 279 -0.93 0.64 7.34
CA PHE A 279 -0.11 0.42 8.52
C PHE A 279 -0.86 -0.37 9.60
N ALA A 280 -1.91 -1.13 9.24
CA ALA A 280 -2.70 -1.93 10.18
C ALA A 280 -1.83 -2.82 11.07
N ASP A 281 -0.83 -3.47 10.48
CA ASP A 281 0.16 -4.32 11.15
C ASP A 281 0.95 -3.54 12.22
N VAL A 282 1.57 -2.42 11.84
CA VAL A 282 2.36 -1.57 12.72
C VAL A 282 1.51 -0.95 13.83
N LEU A 283 0.32 -0.45 13.49
CA LEU A 283 -0.62 0.10 14.46
C LEU A 283 -1.09 -0.96 15.44
N MET A 284 -1.29 -2.20 15.00
CA MET A 284 -1.66 -3.31 15.87
C MET A 284 -0.50 -3.70 16.79
N ALA A 285 0.73 -3.77 16.28
CA ALA A 285 1.93 -4.02 17.08
C ALA A 285 2.16 -2.97 18.18
N LEU A 286 1.78 -1.72 17.92
CA LEU A 286 1.88 -0.61 18.88
C LEU A 286 0.74 -0.61 19.91
N LYS A 287 -0.50 -0.86 19.46
CA LYS A 287 -1.70 -0.82 20.33
C LYS A 287 -1.88 -2.07 21.19
N ASN A 288 -1.62 -3.24 20.60
CA ASN A 288 -1.80 -4.53 21.26
C ASN A 288 -0.64 -5.47 20.84
N PRO A 289 0.54 -5.32 21.48
CA PRO A 289 1.70 -6.12 21.14
C PRO A 289 1.45 -7.61 21.32
N ASP A 290 0.70 -8.05 22.34
CA ASP A 290 0.43 -9.48 22.58
C ASP A 290 -0.51 -10.07 21.52
N GLY A 291 -1.58 -9.34 21.18
CA GLY A 291 -2.48 -9.71 20.10
C GLY A 291 -1.82 -9.67 18.72
N TRP A 292 -0.74 -8.89 18.57
CA TRP A 292 0.13 -8.92 17.39
C TRP A 292 1.02 -10.16 17.37
N ARG A 293 1.68 -10.49 18.50
CA ARG A 293 2.52 -11.68 18.62
C ARG A 293 1.76 -12.95 18.25
N SER A 294 0.60 -13.16 18.85
CA SER A 294 -0.23 -14.34 18.57
C SER A 294 -0.66 -14.49 17.10
N ARG A 295 -0.80 -13.40 16.34
CA ARG A 295 -1.32 -13.42 14.96
C ARG A 295 -0.27 -13.31 13.86
N TYR A 296 0.85 -12.66 14.15
CA TYR A 296 1.85 -12.30 13.13
C TYR A 296 3.27 -12.72 13.50
N GLU A 297 3.57 -12.99 14.78
CA GLU A 297 4.89 -13.48 15.17
C GLU A 297 5.03 -14.94 14.76
N PHE A 298 6.10 -15.22 14.03
CA PHE A 298 6.45 -16.58 13.66
C PHE A 298 6.96 -17.29 14.92
N ALA A 299 6.16 -18.20 15.48
CA ALA A 299 6.56 -18.97 16.65
C ALA A 299 7.72 -19.90 16.30
N PHE A 300 8.79 -19.87 17.10
CA PHE A 300 9.92 -20.78 17.01
C PHE A 300 10.06 -21.52 18.34
N GLY A 301 10.18 -22.84 18.29
CA GLY A 301 10.30 -23.70 19.46
C GLY A 301 9.23 -24.79 19.50
N GLU A 302 9.55 -25.93 20.11
CA GLU A 302 8.58 -26.93 20.50
C GLU A 302 8.00 -26.55 21.87
N GLN A 303 6.68 -26.61 22.03
CA GLN A 303 6.08 -26.53 23.35
C GLN A 303 6.46 -27.83 24.08
N PRO A 304 7.18 -27.82 25.23
CA PRO A 304 7.70 -29.08 25.77
C PRO A 304 6.58 -30.03 26.20
N VAL A 305 6.18 -31.04 25.43
CA VAL A 305 5.09 -31.93 25.83
C VAL A 305 5.56 -32.76 27.03
N GLY A 306 4.77 -32.83 28.12
CA GLY A 306 5.13 -33.68 29.26
C GLY A 306 5.24 -35.14 28.82
N GLU A 307 6.17 -35.91 29.40
CA GLU A 307 6.42 -37.30 29.02
C GLU A 307 5.44 -38.27 29.73
N GLY A 308 4.74 -37.81 30.77
CA GLY A 308 3.77 -38.57 31.55
C GLY A 308 2.60 -37.75 32.11
N LEU A 309 1.71 -38.45 32.83
CA LEU A 309 0.55 -37.86 33.50
C LEU A 309 1.03 -36.95 34.66
N ASN A 310 0.51 -35.72 34.75
CA ASN A 310 0.87 -34.69 35.75
C ASN A 310 2.27 -34.06 35.64
N ASP A 311 3.00 -34.25 34.55
CA ASP A 311 4.30 -33.56 34.33
C ASP A 311 4.16 -32.05 34.14
N ARG A 312 2.95 -31.57 33.83
CA ARG A 312 2.66 -30.15 33.62
C ARG A 312 1.38 -29.72 34.30
N TRP A 313 1.54 -28.73 35.17
CA TRP A 313 0.44 -28.03 35.81
C TRP A 313 0.43 -26.62 35.24
N GLN A 314 -0.59 -26.29 34.45
CA GLN A 314 -0.85 -24.92 34.01
C GLN A 314 -1.93 -24.35 34.90
N ILE A 315 -1.56 -23.32 35.66
CA ILE A 315 -2.49 -22.58 36.50
C ILE A 315 -3.16 -21.54 35.60
N ASP A 316 -4.44 -21.72 35.33
CA ASP A 316 -5.26 -20.68 34.70
C ASP A 316 -5.87 -19.82 35.80
N ALA A 317 -5.39 -18.59 35.92
CA ALA A 317 -5.91 -17.62 36.87
C ALA A 317 -6.86 -16.67 36.15
N SER A 318 -8.14 -17.01 36.12
CA SER A 318 -9.20 -16.07 35.76
C SER A 318 -9.52 -15.20 36.99
N PRO A 319 -9.43 -13.86 36.90
CA PRO A 319 -9.79 -13.00 38.02
C PRO A 319 -11.25 -13.25 38.41
N ALA A 320 -11.49 -13.46 39.71
CA ALA A 320 -12.83 -13.55 40.24
C ALA A 320 -13.45 -12.15 40.28
N ASP A 321 -14.49 -11.91 39.48
CA ASP A 321 -15.34 -10.72 39.62
C ASP A 321 -16.26 -10.95 40.84
N ALA A 322 -15.71 -10.73 42.03
CA ALA A 322 -16.48 -10.66 43.28
C ALA A 322 -16.82 -9.18 43.55
N LEU A 323 -18.10 -8.83 43.36
CA LEU A 323 -18.72 -7.56 43.79
C LEU A 323 -19.38 -7.71 45.16
#